data_AF-A0A956ZM42-F1
#
_entry.id   AF-A0A956ZM42-F1
#
_cell.length_a   1.000
_cell.length_b   1.000
_cell.length_c   1.000
_cell.angle_alpha   90.00
_cell.angle_beta   90.00
_cell.angle_gamma   90.00
#
_symmetry.space_group_name_H-M   'P 1'
#
loop_
_entity.id
_entity.type
_entity.pdbx_description
1 polymer ?
#
loop_
_entity_poly.entity_id
_entity_poly.type
_entity_poly.pdbx_seq_one_letter_code
_entity_poly.pdbx_strand_id
1 'polypeptide(L)'
;MNVLAIESSCDETAAAVVVDGRVERSSVVASQVEMHAQFGGIVPEVASRQHLRAIGGVIEQALADADVNLDDIDAVAATQGPGLAGALLVGFNAGKALAYGRKLPFLGVNH
;
A
#
# COMPACT_ATOMS: atom_id res chain seq x y z
N MET A 1 -5.25 18.46 -0.56
CA MET A 1 -5.22 17.33 0.39
C MET A 1 -4.47 16.17 -0.27
N ASN A 2 -3.31 15.81 0.27
CA ASN A 2 -2.49 14.71 -0.21
C ASN A 2 -2.82 13.44 0.59
N VAL A 3 -3.30 12.41 -0.09
CA VAL A 3 -3.63 11.11 0.51
C VAL A 3 -2.59 10.09 0.06
N LEU A 4 -1.92 9.46 1.03
CA LEU A 4 -1.11 8.27 0.77
C LEU A 4 -2.04 7.04 0.80
N ALA A 5 -2.22 6.38 -0.34
CA ALA A 5 -3.02 5.17 -0.49
C ALA A 5 -2.12 3.94 -0.55
N ILE A 6 -2.51 2.85 0.13
CA ILE A 6 -1.75 1.60 0.24
C ILE A 6 -2.65 0.42 -0.12
N GLU A 7 -2.16 -0.47 -0.98
CA GLU A 7 -2.87 -1.67 -1.44
C GLU A 7 -1.99 -2.93 -1.24
N SER A 8 -2.61 -4.00 -0.70
CA SER A 8 -1.96 -5.28 -0.42
C SER A 8 -2.99 -6.43 -0.28
N SER A 9 -4.12 -6.37 -1.00
CA SER A 9 -5.22 -7.31 -0.85
C SER A 9 -4.90 -8.72 -1.36
N CYS A 10 -4.01 -8.84 -2.34
CA CYS A 10 -3.77 -10.09 -3.07
C CYS A 10 -2.27 -10.35 -3.31
N ASP A 11 -1.75 -10.11 -4.51
CA ASP A 11 -0.37 -10.41 -4.92
C ASP A 11 0.40 -9.18 -5.45
N GLU A 12 -0.18 -7.99 -5.29
CA GLU A 12 0.45 -6.71 -5.62
C GLU A 12 0.59 -5.85 -4.37
N THR A 13 1.79 -5.33 -4.13
CA THR A 13 2.02 -4.31 -3.10
C THR A 13 2.09 -2.98 -3.80
N ALA A 14 1.20 -2.06 -3.48
CA ALA A 14 1.18 -0.76 -4.15
C ALA A 14 1.04 0.39 -3.16
N ALA A 15 1.58 1.53 -3.57
CA ALA A 15 1.39 2.80 -2.89
C ALA A 15 1.23 3.92 -3.93
N ALA A 16 0.39 4.91 -3.60
CA ALA A 16 0.13 6.05 -4.46
C ALA A 16 -0.09 7.32 -3.63
N VAL A 17 0.29 8.47 -4.18
CA VAL A 17 -0.09 9.78 -3.62
C VAL A 17 -1.15 10.40 -4.52
N VAL A 18 -2.33 10.65 -3.95
CA VAL A 18 -3.47 11.24 -4.66
C VAL A 18 -3.82 12.59 -4.05
N VAL A 19 -3.95 13.62 -4.88
CA VAL A 19 -4.30 14.98 -4.49
C VAL A 19 -5.79 15.21 -4.73
N ASP A 20 -6.49 15.64 -3.68
CA ASP A 20 -7.91 16.00 -3.67
C ASP A 20 -8.83 14.93 -4.28
N GLY A 21 -8.42 13.66 -4.17
CA GLY A 21 -9.13 12.49 -4.71
C GLY A 21 -9.26 12.47 -6.24
N ARG A 22 -8.48 13.30 -6.96
CA ARG A 22 -8.64 13.51 -8.41
C ARG A 22 -7.36 13.39 -9.20
N VAL A 23 -6.23 13.79 -8.62
CA VAL A 23 -4.94 13.85 -9.32
C VAL A 23 -4.01 12.83 -8.70
N GLU A 24 -3.70 11.76 -9.44
CA GLU A 24 -2.63 10.83 -9.09
C GLU A 24 -1.28 11.50 -9.35
N ARG A 25 -0.47 11.69 -8.30
CA ARG A 25 0.89 12.23 -8.39
C ARG A 25 1.93 11.14 -8.56
N SER A 26 1.67 9.97 -8.00
CA SER A 26 2.50 8.78 -8.12
C SER A 26 1.66 7.53 -7.96
N SER A 27 2.13 6.43 -8.55
CA SER A 27 1.56 5.10 -8.42
C SER A 27 2.68 4.08 -8.62
N VAL A 28 3.04 3.39 -7.56
CA VAL A 28 4.13 2.41 -7.54
C VAL A 28 3.55 1.04 -7.24
N VAL A 29 3.89 0.04 -8.05
CA VAL A 29 3.39 -1.33 -7.92
C VAL A 29 4.55 -2.31 -7.92
N ALA A 30 4.64 -3.13 -6.88
CA ALA A 30 5.49 -4.31 -6.80
C ALA A 30 4.62 -5.57 -6.96
N SER A 31 4.61 -6.11 -8.18
CA SER A 31 3.83 -7.30 -8.54
C SER A 31 4.56 -8.60 -8.21
N GLN A 32 3.82 -9.61 -7.77
CA GLN A 32 4.35 -10.96 -7.47
C GLN A 32 3.94 -11.99 -8.54
N VAL A 33 3.36 -11.58 -9.67
CA VAL A 33 2.84 -12.48 -10.71
C VAL A 33 3.87 -13.50 -11.19
N GLU A 34 5.09 -13.06 -11.52
CA GLU A 34 6.16 -13.96 -11.97
C GLU A 34 6.54 -14.99 -10.90
N MET A 35 6.49 -14.60 -9.62
CA MET A 35 6.78 -15.50 -8.51
C MET A 35 5.69 -16.56 -8.37
N HIS A 36 4.42 -16.19 -8.48
CA HIS A 36 3.30 -17.12 -8.33
C HIS A 36 3.05 -18.00 -9.57
N ALA A 37 3.53 -17.58 -10.74
CA ALA A 37 3.40 -18.33 -11.99
C ALA A 37 3.94 -19.77 -11.89
N GLN A 38 5.04 -19.99 -11.15
CA GLN A 38 5.61 -21.33 -10.95
C GLN A 38 4.73 -22.28 -10.12
N PHE A 39 3.79 -21.73 -9.34
CA PHE A 39 2.87 -22.50 -8.50
C PHE A 39 1.50 -22.70 -9.16
N GLY A 40 1.26 -22.09 -10.32
CA GLY A 40 -0.03 -22.16 -11.02
C GLY A 40 -1.16 -21.38 -10.33
N GLY A 41 -0.83 -20.52 -9.36
CA GLY A 41 -1.79 -19.75 -8.58
C GLY A 41 -1.13 -19.04 -7.40
N ILE A 42 -1.88 -18.14 -6.78
CA ILE A 42 -1.39 -17.33 -5.67
C ILE A 42 -1.25 -18.20 -4.43
N VAL A 43 -0.03 -18.25 -3.87
CA VAL A 43 0.25 -18.93 -2.61
C VAL A 43 0.16 -17.91 -1.46
N PRO A 44 -0.87 -17.93 -0.60
CA PRO A 44 -1.17 -16.82 0.32
C PRO A 44 -0.04 -16.46 1.30
N GLU A 45 0.68 -17.45 1.83
CA GLU A 45 1.80 -17.22 2.74
C GLU A 45 2.99 -16.56 2.02
N VAL A 46 3.27 -16.98 0.79
CA VAL A 46 4.33 -16.37 -0.04
C VAL A 46 3.96 -14.92 -0.34
N ALA A 47 2.70 -14.66 -0.67
CA ALA A 47 2.23 -13.32 -0.95
C ALA A 47 2.38 -12.38 0.25
N SER A 48 1.93 -12.83 1.43
CA SER A 48 2.07 -12.10 2.69
C SER A 48 3.52 -11.70 2.98
N ARG A 49 4.48 -12.61 2.75
CA ARG A 49 5.91 -12.32 2.95
C ARG A 49 6.48 -11.33 1.94
N GLN A 50 6.01 -11.36 0.69
CA GLN A 50 6.45 -10.39 -0.31
C GLN A 50 5.93 -8.99 -0.01
N HIS A 51 4.67 -8.85 0.45
CA HIS A 51 4.19 -7.55 0.92
C HIS A 51 5.07 -6.99 2.04
N LEU A 52 5.44 -7.81 3.05
CA LEU A 52 6.32 -7.35 4.14
C LEU A 52 7.67 -6.83 3.66
N ARG A 53 8.21 -7.41 2.57
CA ARG A 53 9.50 -6.99 1.99
C ARG A 53 9.36 -5.72 1.14
N ALA A 54 8.25 -5.59 0.41
CA ALA A 54 8.05 -4.52 -0.55
C ALA A 54 7.47 -3.25 0.07
N ILE A 55 6.68 -3.36 1.15
CA ILE A 55 5.80 -2.27 1.62
C ILE A 55 6.54 -0.96 1.93
N GLY A 56 7.72 -1.03 2.57
CA GLY A 56 8.51 0.16 2.86
C GLY A 56 9.01 0.83 1.57
N GLY A 57 9.59 0.03 0.67
CA GLY A 57 10.15 0.53 -0.59
C GLY A 57 9.12 1.15 -1.52
N VAL A 58 7.92 0.54 -1.65
CA VAL A 58 6.87 1.11 -2.49
C VAL A 58 6.33 2.43 -1.92
N ILE A 59 6.23 2.56 -0.60
CA ILE A 59 5.81 3.81 0.05
C ILE A 59 6.86 4.90 -0.14
N GLU A 60 8.13 4.59 0.11
CA GLU A 60 9.24 5.54 -0.08
C GLU A 60 9.32 6.02 -1.53
N GLN A 61 9.20 5.10 -2.49
CA GLN A 61 9.21 5.44 -3.91
C GLN A 61 7.98 6.26 -4.30
N ALA A 62 6.78 5.93 -3.81
CA ALA A 62 5.58 6.70 -4.13
C ALA A 62 5.66 8.15 -3.62
N LEU A 63 6.26 8.38 -2.44
CA LEU A 63 6.50 9.73 -1.94
C LEU A 63 7.53 10.47 -2.81
N ALA A 64 8.64 9.81 -3.16
CA ALA A 64 9.68 10.37 -4.01
C ALA A 64 9.17 10.73 -5.42
N ASP A 65 8.44 9.82 -6.07
CA ASP A 65 7.87 10.03 -7.41
C ASP A 65 6.83 11.16 -7.43
N ALA A 66 6.16 11.41 -6.29
CA ALA A 66 5.23 12.52 -6.13
C ALA A 66 5.89 13.85 -5.73
N ASP A 67 7.23 13.86 -5.53
CA ASP A 67 8.02 15.00 -5.04
C ASP A 67 7.49 15.58 -3.71
N VAL A 68 7.14 14.67 -2.78
CA VAL A 68 6.66 15.01 -1.44
C VAL A 68 7.35 14.15 -0.38
N ASN A 69 7.25 14.55 0.88
CA ASN A 69 7.67 13.74 2.01
C ASN A 69 6.46 13.41 2.92
N LEU A 70 6.70 12.63 3.98
CA LEU A 70 5.64 12.22 4.91
C LEU A 70 4.97 13.39 5.66
N ASP A 71 5.64 14.54 5.82
CA ASP A 71 5.06 15.73 6.45
C ASP A 71 4.08 16.47 5.54
N ASP A 72 4.12 16.22 4.23
CA ASP A 72 3.19 16.77 3.26
C ASP A 72 1.90 15.94 3.10
N ILE A 73 1.77 14.82 3.83
CA ILE A 73 0.62 13.92 3.75
C ILE A 73 -0.46 14.33 4.76
N ASP A 74 -1.70 14.48 4.28
CA ASP A 74 -2.84 14.90 5.08
C ASP A 74 -3.67 13.73 5.62
N ALA A 75 -3.62 12.57 4.97
CA ALA A 75 -4.29 11.34 5.41
C ALA A 75 -3.64 10.10 4.82
N VAL A 76 -3.83 8.96 5.49
CA VAL A 76 -3.41 7.65 4.99
C VAL A 76 -4.64 6.77 4.78
N ALA A 77 -4.72 6.17 3.61
CA ALA A 77 -5.74 5.19 3.26
C ALA A 77 -5.08 3.83 3.01
N ALA A 78 -5.70 2.75 3.50
CA ALA A 78 -5.24 1.41 3.20
C ALA A 78 -6.42 0.45 3.02
N THR A 79 -6.23 -0.53 2.15
CA THR A 79 -7.25 -1.53 1.87
C THR A 79 -7.54 -2.40 3.09
N GLN A 80 -8.81 -2.40 3.50
CA GLN A 80 -9.32 -3.18 4.63
C GLN A 80 -9.85 -4.55 4.18
N GLY A 81 -10.29 -4.66 2.93
CA GLY A 81 -10.78 -5.88 2.31
C GLY A 81 -11.87 -5.61 1.26
N PRO A 82 -12.37 -6.65 0.56
CA PRO A 82 -12.00 -8.07 0.71
C PRO A 82 -10.58 -8.37 0.22
N GLY A 83 -10.05 -9.55 0.58
CA GLY A 83 -8.69 -9.96 0.19
C GLY A 83 -8.14 -11.09 1.04
N LEU A 84 -6.89 -11.47 0.79
CA LEU A 84 -6.15 -12.47 1.55
C LEU A 84 -5.79 -11.89 2.92
N ALA A 85 -6.23 -12.54 4.00
CA ALA A 85 -6.09 -12.00 5.36
C ALA A 85 -4.64 -11.65 5.74
N GLY A 86 -3.67 -12.51 5.39
CA GLY A 86 -2.26 -12.27 5.66
C GLY A 86 -1.69 -11.09 4.86
N ALA A 87 -2.13 -10.92 3.62
CA ALA A 87 -1.72 -9.83 2.74
C ALA A 87 -2.29 -8.49 3.23
N LEU A 88 -3.60 -8.43 3.47
CA LEU A 88 -4.31 -7.26 3.98
C LEU A 88 -3.68 -6.70 5.27
N LEU A 89 -3.31 -7.59 6.20
CA LEU A 89 -2.72 -7.18 7.47
C LEU A 89 -1.42 -6.40 7.30
N VAL A 90 -0.67 -6.61 6.21
CA VAL A 90 0.59 -5.91 5.98
C VAL A 90 0.35 -4.45 5.64
N GLY A 91 -0.35 -4.16 4.53
CA GLY A 91 -0.59 -2.78 4.10
C GLY A 91 -1.48 -2.02 5.08
N PHE A 92 -2.52 -2.68 5.63
CA PHE A 92 -3.44 -2.04 6.59
C PHE A 92 -2.72 -1.60 7.87
N ASN A 93 -1.84 -2.43 8.43
CA ASN A 93 -1.11 -2.05 9.64
C ASN A 93 0.07 -1.11 9.35
N ALA A 94 0.71 -1.20 8.19
CA ALA A 94 1.71 -0.22 7.78
C ALA A 94 1.10 1.19 7.68
N GLY A 95 -0.03 1.32 6.97
CA GLY A 95 -0.75 2.58 6.85
C GLY A 95 -1.25 3.10 8.20
N LYS A 96 -1.80 2.22 9.03
CA LYS A 96 -2.26 2.58 10.38
C LYS A 96 -1.11 3.07 11.28
N ALA A 97 0.05 2.41 11.22
CA ALA A 97 1.22 2.81 11.99
C ALA A 97 1.76 4.18 11.54
N LEU A 98 1.82 4.43 10.23
CA LEU A 98 2.21 5.72 9.67
C LEU A 98 1.27 6.84 10.11
N ALA A 99 -0.04 6.62 9.95
CA ALA A 99 -1.06 7.58 10.36
C ALA A 99 -0.98 7.87 11.86
N TYR A 100 -0.85 6.82 12.68
CA TYR A 100 -0.71 6.96 14.13
C TYR A 100 0.54 7.75 14.52
N GLY A 101 1.69 7.42 13.93
CA GLY A 101 2.97 8.11 14.20
C GLY A 101 2.95 9.58 13.83
N ARG A 102 2.20 9.96 12.78
CA ARG A 102 2.05 11.35 12.31
C ARG A 102 0.79 12.06 12.81
N LYS A 103 -0.05 11.38 13.61
CA LYS A 103 -1.36 11.87 14.07
C LYS A 103 -2.30 12.28 12.92
N LEU A 104 -2.24 11.54 11.82
CA LEU A 104 -3.08 11.76 10.64
C LEU A 104 -4.36 10.92 10.72
N PRO A 105 -5.44 11.35 10.04
CA PRO A 105 -6.58 10.49 9.76
C PRO A 105 -6.16 9.20 9.03
N PHE A 106 -6.74 8.08 9.45
CA PHE A 106 -6.57 6.78 8.81
C PHE A 106 -7.91 6.28 8.26
N LEU A 107 -7.92 5.86 6.99
CA LEU A 107 -9.12 5.36 6.32
C LEU A 107 -8.93 3.90 5.91
N GLY A 108 -9.83 3.04 6.37
CA GLY A 108 -9.98 1.69 5.84
C GLY A 108 -10.84 1.72 4.58
N VAL A 109 -10.30 1.25 3.46
CA VAL A 109 -10.96 1.31 2.15
C VAL A 109 -11.43 -0.08 1.74
N ASN A 110 -12.63 -0.17 1.17
CA ASN A 110 -13.08 -1.39 0.50
C ASN A 110 -12.39 -1.51 -0.85
N HIS A 111 -11.74 -2.65 -1.11
CA HIS A 111 -11.07 -2.94 -2.38
C HIS A 111 -12.09 -2.92 -3.53
#